data_AF-A0A3B8VK78-F1
#
_entry.id   AF-A0A3B8VK78-F1
#
_cell.length_a   1.000
_cell.length_b   1.000
_cell.length_c   1.000
_cell.angle_alpha   90.00
_cell.angle_beta   90.00
_cell.angle_gamma   90.00
#
_symmetry.space_group_name_H-M   'P 1'
#
loop_
_entity.id
_entity.type
_entity.pdbx_description
1 polymer ?
#
loop_
_entity_poly.entity_id
_entity_poly.type
_entity_poly.pdbx_seq_one_letter_code
_entity_poly.pdbx_strand_id
1 'polypeptide(L)' 'MATGSATQIIDSDAHVVESERTWDFLEPAEERFRPLLIVAPNDPTLEYWVVENKIRGFRFRSFSDEEVSRLSAVSGKHL' A
#
# COMPACT_ATOMS: atom_id res chain seq x y z
N MET A 1 -10.70 -41.94 -6.42
CA MET A 1 -9.64 -40.93 -6.22
C MET A 1 -10.33 -39.66 -5.73
N ALA A 2 -10.53 -39.52 -4.42
CA ALA A 2 -11.14 -38.32 -3.87
C ALA A 2 -10.10 -37.21 -3.87
N THR A 3 -10.30 -36.19 -4.70
CA THR A 3 -9.54 -34.95 -4.63
C THR A 3 -9.84 -34.31 -3.28
N GLY A 4 -8.86 -34.32 -2.37
CA GLY A 4 -8.98 -33.65 -1.09
C GLY A 4 -9.33 -32.18 -1.31
N SER A 5 -10.49 -31.75 -0.82
CA SER A 5 -10.86 -30.34 -0.80
C SER A 5 -9.77 -29.60 -0.06
N ALA A 6 -9.09 -28.65 -0.73
CA ALA A 6 -8.18 -27.75 -0.04
C ALA A 6 -8.95 -27.07 1.11
N THR A 7 -8.35 -27.04 2.29
CA THR A 7 -8.92 -26.34 3.44
C THR A 7 -9.12 -24.88 3.06
N GLN A 8 -10.37 -24.40 3.15
CA GLN A 8 -10.66 -22.99 2.93
C GLN A 8 -10.12 -22.19 4.12
N ILE A 9 -9.24 -21.24 3.84
CA ILE A 9 -8.66 -20.34 4.85
C ILE A 9 -9.42 -19.01 4.76
N ILE A 10 -9.82 -18.49 5.92
CA ILE A 10 -10.37 -17.14 6.05
C ILE A 10 -9.29 -16.30 6.74
N ASP A 11 -8.85 -15.23 6.07
CA ASP A 11 -7.95 -14.27 6.72
C ASP A 11 -8.78 -13.34 7.62
N SER A 12 -8.33 -13.19 8.88
CA SER A 12 -8.96 -12.29 9.84
C SER A 12 -8.53 -10.84 9.66
N ASP A 13 -7.46 -10.57 8.91
CA ASP A 13 -6.92 -9.23 8.71
C ASP A 13 -6.34 -9.06 7.30
N ALA A 14 -6.79 -8.03 6.59
CA ALA A 14 -6.31 -7.70 5.27
C ALA A 14 -6.19 -6.18 5.12
N HIS A 15 -5.15 -5.75 4.41
CA HIS A 15 -4.91 -4.35 4.09
C HIS A 15 -5.14 -4.14 2.61
N VAL A 16 -5.68 -2.98 2.26
CA VAL A 16 -5.79 -2.51 0.88
C VAL A 16 -4.98 -1.23 0.74
N VAL A 17 -4.32 -1.08 -0.42
CA VAL A 17 -3.65 0.17 -0.76
C VAL A 17 -4.67 1.06 -1.48
N GLU A 18 -4.93 2.22 -0.91
CA GLU A 18 -5.86 3.21 -1.47
C GLU A 18 -5.35 3.78 -2.80
N SER A 19 -6.29 4.28 -3.62
CA SER A 19 -5.98 4.97 -4.87
C SER A 19 -6.04 6.48 -4.70
N GLU A 20 -5.45 7.25 -5.63
CA GLU A 20 -5.59 8.72 -5.60
C GLU A 20 -7.04 9.20 -5.63
N ARG A 21 -7.93 8.42 -6.27
CA ARG A 21 -9.37 8.71 -6.35
C ARG A 21 -10.05 8.67 -4.99
N THR A 22 -9.52 7.92 -4.02
CA THR A 22 -10.08 7.81 -2.66
C THR A 22 -10.26 9.20 -2.04
N TRP A 23 -9.34 10.12 -2.33
CA TRP A 23 -9.30 11.45 -1.72
C TRP A 23 -10.12 12.51 -2.47
N ASP A 24 -10.65 12.19 -3.65
CA ASP A 24 -11.45 13.14 -4.44
C ASP A 24 -12.84 13.39 -3.83
N PHE A 25 -13.21 12.61 -2.81
CA PHE A 25 -14.47 12.72 -2.07
C PHE A 25 -14.34 13.52 -0.77
N LEU A 26 -13.18 14.11 -0.48
CA LEU A 26 -13.01 15.00 0.66
C LEU A 26 -13.78 16.31 0.42
N GLU A 27 -14.39 16.85 1.48
CA GLU A 27 -14.99 18.17 1.41
C GLU A 27 -13.90 19.25 1.27
N PRO A 28 -14.21 20.45 0.73
CA PRO A 28 -13.21 21.51 0.58
C PRO A 28 -12.50 21.90 1.88
N ALA A 29 -13.19 21.83 3.02
CA ALA A 29 -12.60 22.11 4.33
C ALA A 29 -11.65 21.00 4.83
N GLU A 30 -11.71 19.82 4.21
CA GLU A 30 -10.96 18.61 4.58
C GLU A 30 -9.78 18.32 3.66
N GLU A 31 -9.62 19.05 2.54
CA GLU A 31 -8.52 18.85 1.59
C GLU A 31 -7.14 18.81 2.25
N ARG A 32 -6.94 19.60 3.33
CA ARG A 32 -5.69 19.62 4.11
C ARG A 32 -5.30 18.28 4.71
N PHE A 33 -6.25 17.36 4.86
CA PHE A 33 -6.05 16.02 5.40
C PHE A 33 -5.69 14.99 4.32
N ARG A 34 -5.76 15.33 3.03
CA ARG A 34 -5.33 14.45 1.93
C ARG A 34 -3.85 14.09 2.10
N PRO A 35 -3.49 12.80 2.22
CA PRO A 35 -2.10 12.37 2.18
C PRO A 35 -1.50 12.62 0.81
N LEU A 36 -0.31 13.24 0.80
CA LEU A 36 0.46 13.49 -0.42
C LEU A 36 1.78 12.75 -0.35
N LEU A 37 2.11 12.01 -1.40
CA LEU A 37 3.42 11.41 -1.57
C LEU A 37 4.33 12.39 -2.31
N ILE A 38 5.42 12.80 -1.67
CA ILE A 38 6.40 13.72 -2.24
C ILE A 38 7.71 12.98 -2.48
N VAL A 39 8.25 13.12 -3.69
CA VAL A 39 9.63 12.73 -4.02
C VAL A 39 10.58 13.83 -3.56
N ALA A 40 11.66 13.49 -2.86
CA ALA A 40 12.62 14.47 -2.38
C ALA A 40 13.29 15.20 -3.58
N PRO A 41 13.34 16.54 -3.59
CA PRO A 41 13.86 17.29 -4.74
C PRO A 41 15.30 16.94 -5.14
N ASN A 42 16.11 16.51 -4.16
CA ASN A 42 17.53 16.23 -4.34
C ASN A 42 17.85 14.72 -4.36
N ASP A 43 16.85 13.86 -4.15
CA ASP A 43 17.02 12.42 -4.14
C ASP A 43 15.74 11.74 -4.67
N PRO A 44 15.73 11.33 -5.95
CA PRO A 44 14.55 10.71 -6.56
C PRO A 44 14.24 9.32 -5.98
N THR A 45 15.13 8.75 -5.16
CA THR A 45 14.93 7.46 -4.49
C THR A 45 14.26 7.62 -3.13
N LEU A 46 14.15 8.84 -2.62
CA LEU A 46 13.56 9.15 -1.33
C LEU A 46 12.15 9.73 -1.52
N GLU A 47 11.16 9.02 -1.00
CA GLU A 47 9.77 9.47 -0.99
C GLU A 47 9.25 9.57 0.45
N TYR A 48 8.39 10.56 0.73
CA TYR A 48 7.79 10.76 2.05
C TYR A 48 6.34 11.23 1.96
N TRP A 49 5.58 10.86 2.98
CA TRP A 49 4.18 11.24 3.14
C TRP A 49 4.05 12.58 3.85
N VAL A 50 3.23 13.47 3.29
CA VAL A 50 2.85 14.75 3.88
C VAL A 50 1.35 14.75 4.15
N VAL A 51 0.97 15.14 5.36
CA VAL A 51 -0.44 15.36 5.77
C VAL A 51 -0.48 16.64 6.59
N GLU A 52 -1.41 17.56 6.28
CA GLU A 52 -1.50 18.88 6.92
C GLU A 52 -0.16 19.66 6.89
N ASN A 53 0.55 19.60 5.76
CA ASN A 53 1.86 20.22 5.58
C ASN A 53 2.96 19.71 6.54
N LYS A 54 2.75 18.54 7.17
CA LYS A 54 3.73 17.89 8.04
C LYS A 54 4.18 16.56 7.45
N ILE A 55 5.47 16.30 7.51
CA ILE A 55 6.03 14.99 7.15
C ILE A 55 5.58 13.97 8.20
N ARG A 56 4.94 12.89 7.76
CA ARG A 56 4.41 11.82 8.64
C ARG A 56 5.23 10.53 8.58
N GLY A 57 6.01 10.32 7.54
CA GLY A 57 6.91 9.18 7.44
C GLY A 57 7.51 9.01 6.05
N PHE A 58 8.54 8.18 5.96
CA PHE A 58 9.10 7.76 4.68
C PHE A 58 8.23 6.68 4.05
N ARG A 59 8.12 6.69 2.73
CA ARG A 59 7.53 5.57 2.02
C ARG A 59 8.56 4.45 2.00
N PHE A 60 8.21 3.33 2.62
CA PHE A 60 8.97 2.10 2.45
C PHE A 60 8.86 1.64 1.00
N ARG A 61 9.95 1.04 0.48
CA ARG A 61 10.02 0.54 -0.88
C ARG A 61 8.77 -0.27 -1.23
N SER A 62 8.01 0.18 -2.23
CA SER A 62 6.98 -0.64 -2.85
C SER A 62 7.64 -1.67 -3.76
N PHE A 63 7.27 -2.94 -3.59
CA PHE A 63 7.72 -4.02 -4.48
C PHE A 63 6.93 -3.96 -5.80
N SER A 64 7.56 -4.34 -6.92
CA SER A 64 6.81 -4.58 -8.14
C SER A 64 5.90 -5.82 -8.00
N ASP A 65 4.87 -5.94 -8.84
CA ASP A 65 3.99 -7.13 -8.84
C ASP A 65 4.78 -8.44 -9.01
N GLU A 66 5.87 -8.40 -9.79
CA GLU A 66 6.79 -9.53 -9.96
C GLU A 66 7.56 -9.87 -8.67
N GLU A 67 8.01 -8.84 -7.94
CA GLU A 67 8.69 -9.00 -6.65
C GLU A 67 7.72 -9.50 -5.58
N VAL A 68 6.49 -8.98 -5.54
CA VAL A 68 5.42 -9.45 -4.65
C VAL A 68 5.12 -10.92 -4.93
N SER A 69 4.89 -11.30 -6.19
CA SER A 69 4.63 -12.69 -6.59
C SER A 69 5.77 -13.64 -6.19
N ARG A 70 7.02 -13.19 -6.36
CA ARG A 70 8.20 -13.95 -5.96
C ARG A 70 8.29 -14.13 -4.44
N LEU A 71 8.08 -13.06 -3.67
CA LEU A 71 8.09 -13.10 -2.21
C LEU A 71 6.95 -13.97 -1.67
N SER A 72 5.78 -13.93 -2.33
CA SER A 72 4.65 -14.79 -2.01
C SER A 72 4.99 -16.28 -2.19
N ALA A 73 5.62 -16.64 -3.32
CA ALA A 73 6.03 -18.02 -3.59
C ALA A 73 7.06 -18.55 -2.58
N VAL A 74 7.96 -17.70 -2.08
CA VAL A 74 8.98 -18.08 -1.08
C VAL A 74 8.37 -18.19 0.33
N SER A 75 7.51 -17.26 0.73
CA SER A 75 6.98 -17.23 2.10
C SER A 75 5.80 -18.18 2.33
N GLY A 76 5.17 -18.67 1.25
CA GLY A 76 3.95 -19.46 1.30
C GLY A 76 2.71 -18.65 1.71
N LYS A 77 2.86 -17.34 1.95
CA LYS A 77 1.77 -16.38 2.14
C LYS A 77 1.44 -15.75 0.80
N HIS A 78 0.16 -15.60 0.46
CA HIS A 78 -0.23 -14.78 -0.68
C HIS A 78 -0.06 -13.31 -0.27
N LEU A 79 1.07 -12.71 -0.67
CA LEU A 79 1.40 -11.30 -0.42
C LEU A 79 0.85 -10.44 -1.55
#